data_AF-A0A1I2I077-F1
#
_entry.id   AF-A0A1I2I077-F1
#
_cell.length_a   1.000
_cell.length_b   1.000
_cell.length_c   1.000
_cell.angle_alpha   90.00
_cell.angle_beta   90.00
_cell.angle_gamma   90.00
#
_symmetry.space_group_name_H-M   'P 1'
#
loop_
_entity.id
_entity.type
_entity.pdbx_description
1 polymer ?
#
loop_
_entity_poly.entity_id
_entity_poly.type
_entity_poly.pdbx_seq_one_letter_code
_entity_poly.pdbx_strand_id
1 'polypeptide(L)'
;MEEQTSFTREELESNDLAFKNLVEFVQSGDAILMAGAGCSGELYPAWGDFVDRMHNAALEIDQDFAADKKDVLLFADKVKGCLGNDRYYSLIYDTFKPGDTTHLPFHVTLCRLPFKAITTTNYDLVLEYALTVVTRRPNNSLYFEGTTKNRIHEFLRSLNFNKSLSKLIVHLDLLHLTGDGF
;
A
#
# COMPACT_ATOMS: atom_id res chain seq x y z
N MET A 1 20.78 -27.86 7.15
CA MET A 1 20.08 -28.14 8.42
C MET A 1 19.79 -26.77 9.00
N GLU A 2 18.62 -26.21 8.69
CA GLU A 2 18.24 -24.89 9.20
C GLU A 2 18.04 -25.02 10.71
N GLU A 3 18.76 -24.22 11.49
CA GLU A 3 18.47 -24.04 12.91
C GLU A 3 17.04 -23.50 13.02
N GLN A 4 16.11 -24.36 13.44
CA GLN A 4 14.85 -23.89 14.00
C GLN A 4 15.19 -23.16 15.30
N THR A 5 15.34 -21.84 15.22
CA THR A 5 15.39 -20.97 16.38
C THR A 5 14.04 -21.05 17.06
N SER A 6 13.94 -21.84 18.13
CA SER A 6 12.76 -21.83 19.00
C SER A 6 12.80 -20.56 19.83
N PHE A 7 11.75 -19.74 19.77
CA PHE A 7 11.59 -18.58 20.65
C PHE A 7 11.72 -19.02 22.12
N THR A 8 12.41 -18.20 22.90
CA THR A 8 12.49 -18.37 24.34
C THR A 8 11.12 -18.11 24.98
N ARG A 9 10.91 -18.64 26.18
CA ARG A 9 9.68 -18.39 26.94
C ARG A 9 9.44 -16.90 27.19
N GLU A 10 10.51 -16.15 27.46
CA GLU A 10 10.44 -14.70 27.68
C GLU A 10 10.01 -13.95 26.41
N GLU A 11 10.52 -14.36 25.23
CA GLU A 11 10.09 -13.80 23.95
C GLU A 11 8.61 -14.09 23.65
N LEU A 12 8.13 -15.30 23.98
CA LEU A 12 6.72 -15.66 23.83
C LEU A 12 5.82 -14.84 24.77
N GLU A 13 6.18 -14.74 26.04
CA GLU A 13 5.43 -13.95 27.03
C GLU A 13 5.40 -12.45 26.66
N SER A 14 6.52 -11.92 26.16
CA SER A 14 6.62 -10.55 25.65
C SER A 14 5.74 -10.33 24.42
N ASN A 15 5.74 -11.27 23.48
CA ASN A 15 4.90 -11.20 22.29
C ASN A 15 3.40 -11.28 22.63
N ASP A 16 3.01 -12.14 23.57
CA ASP A 16 1.62 -12.24 24.03
C ASP A 16 1.14 -10.94 24.67
N LEU A 17 1.99 -10.30 25.48
CA LEU A 17 1.69 -8.99 26.05
C LEU A 17 1.59 -7.90 24.97
N ALA A 18 2.51 -7.89 24.00
CA ALA A 18 2.48 -6.95 22.88
C ALA A 18 1.21 -7.13 22.04
N PHE A 19 0.81 -8.37 21.77
CA PHE A 19 -0.41 -8.71 21.05
C PHE A 19 -1.65 -8.23 21.81
N LYS A 20 -1.73 -8.48 23.12
CA LYS A 20 -2.83 -8.00 23.96
C LYS A 20 -2.94 -6.47 23.92
N ASN A 21 -1.83 -5.77 24.06
CA ASN A 21 -1.78 -4.30 24.01
C ASN A 21 -2.23 -3.78 22.63
N LEU A 22 -1.82 -4.45 21.54
CA LEU A 22 -2.26 -4.12 20.18
C LEU A 22 -3.77 -4.28 20.04
N VAL A 23 -4.33 -5.40 20.53
CA VAL A 23 -5.78 -5.65 20.48
C VAL A 23 -6.54 -4.56 21.24
N GLU A 24 -6.11 -4.22 22.46
CA GLU A 24 -6.72 -3.16 23.27
C GLU A 24 -6.65 -1.79 22.58
N PHE A 25 -5.52 -1.46 21.96
CA PHE A 25 -5.35 -0.20 21.23
C PHE A 25 -6.20 -0.11 19.96
N VAL A 26 -6.32 -1.21 19.23
CA VAL A 26 -7.24 -1.28 18.08
C VAL A 26 -8.68 -1.11 18.57
N GLN A 27 -9.08 -1.83 19.62
CA GLN A 27 -10.44 -1.77 20.20
C GLN A 27 -10.82 -0.37 20.71
N SER A 28 -9.88 0.42 21.22
CA SER A 28 -10.15 1.80 21.65
C SER A 28 -10.64 2.69 20.49
N GLY A 29 -10.26 2.34 19.27
CA GLY A 29 -10.57 3.09 18.06
C GLY A 29 -9.60 4.24 17.78
N ASP A 30 -8.48 4.31 18.50
CA ASP A 30 -7.46 5.34 18.31
C ASP A 30 -6.29 4.92 17.43
N ALA A 31 -6.17 3.62 17.13
CA ALA A 31 -5.13 3.11 16.25
C ALA A 31 -5.34 3.56 14.80
N ILE A 32 -4.26 4.00 14.15
CA ILE A 32 -4.20 4.21 12.69
C ILE A 32 -3.45 3.03 12.08
N LEU A 33 -4.05 2.40 11.07
CA LEU A 33 -3.40 1.33 10.30
C LEU A 33 -2.50 1.94 9.24
N MET A 34 -1.22 1.57 9.24
CA MET A 34 -0.28 1.86 8.16
C MET A 34 0.04 0.57 7.40
N ALA A 35 -0.53 0.42 6.21
CA ALA A 35 -0.38 -0.79 5.39
C ALA A 35 0.71 -0.59 4.32
N GLY A 36 1.69 -1.50 4.30
CA GLY A 36 2.72 -1.55 3.26
C GLY A 36 2.48 -2.67 2.25
N ALA A 37 3.45 -2.87 1.35
CA ALA A 37 3.33 -3.80 0.22
C ALA A 37 3.08 -5.26 0.65
N GLY A 38 3.54 -5.64 1.84
CA GLY A 38 3.26 -6.96 2.41
C GLY A 38 1.77 -7.24 2.62
N CYS A 39 0.93 -6.21 2.74
CA CYS A 39 -0.52 -6.39 2.74
C CYS A 39 -1.02 -6.91 1.38
N SER A 40 -0.43 -6.48 0.27
CA SER A 40 -0.91 -6.86 -1.07
C SER A 40 -0.09 -8.01 -1.70
N GLY A 41 0.85 -8.61 -0.94
CA GLY A 41 1.89 -9.49 -1.49
C GLY A 41 1.43 -10.81 -2.11
N GLU A 42 0.21 -11.27 -1.80
CA GLU A 42 -0.39 -12.44 -2.46
C GLU A 42 -1.02 -12.10 -3.82
N LEU A 43 -1.29 -10.82 -4.09
CA LEU A 43 -1.97 -10.35 -5.31
C LEU A 43 -1.02 -9.69 -6.31
N TYR A 44 0.09 -9.13 -5.83
CA TYR A 44 1.04 -8.37 -6.64
C TYR A 44 2.45 -8.91 -6.48
N PRO A 45 3.34 -8.68 -7.48
CA PRO A 45 4.71 -9.17 -7.43
C PRO A 45 5.45 -8.68 -6.19
N ALA A 46 6.36 -9.52 -5.70
CA ALA A 46 7.35 -9.08 -4.72
C ALA A 46 8.22 -7.97 -5.32
N TRP A 47 8.84 -7.16 -4.44
CA TRP A 47 9.67 -6.04 -4.88
C TRP A 47 10.80 -6.46 -5.83
N GLY A 48 11.45 -7.60 -5.56
CA GLY A 48 12.50 -8.15 -6.42
C GLY A 48 12.01 -8.44 -7.84
N ASP A 49 10.85 -9.08 -7.97
CA ASP A 49 10.25 -9.39 -9.27
C ASP A 49 9.87 -8.11 -10.03
N PHE A 50 9.42 -7.07 -9.33
CA PHE A 50 9.13 -5.79 -9.96
C PHE A 50 10.40 -5.05 -10.43
N VAL A 51 11.49 -5.10 -9.65
CA VAL A 51 12.79 -4.59 -10.07
C VAL A 51 13.30 -5.31 -11.32
N ASP A 52 13.09 -6.63 -11.42
CA ASP A 52 13.44 -7.40 -12.62
C ASP A 52 12.59 -7.01 -13.83
N ARG A 53 11.28 -6.76 -13.65
CA ARG A 53 10.41 -6.23 -14.71
C ARG A 53 10.88 -4.86 -15.20
N MET A 54 11.22 -3.95 -14.28
CA MET A 54 11.78 -2.64 -14.62
C MET A 54 13.09 -2.76 -15.42
N HIS A 55 13.97 -3.67 -15.02
CA HIS A 55 15.22 -3.93 -15.73
C HIS A 55 14.99 -4.44 -17.15
N ASN A 56 14.09 -5.42 -17.31
CA ASN A 56 13.79 -6.00 -18.62
C ASN A 56 13.14 -4.97 -19.55
N ALA A 57 12.23 -4.13 -19.04
CA ALA A 57 11.65 -3.04 -19.81
C ALA A 57 12.71 -2.03 -20.28
N ALA A 58 13.73 -1.75 -19.47
CA ALA A 58 14.85 -0.90 -19.89
C ALA A 58 15.71 -1.57 -20.98
N LEU A 59 15.98 -2.88 -20.86
CA LEU A 59 16.72 -3.65 -21.86
C LEU A 59 16.03 -3.73 -23.23
N GLU A 60 14.70 -3.64 -23.27
CA GLU A 60 13.93 -3.56 -24.52
C GLU A 60 14.16 -2.23 -25.27
N ILE A 61 14.57 -1.17 -24.58
CA ILE A 61 14.91 0.13 -25.18
C ILE A 61 16.41 0.25 -25.44
N ASP A 62 17.23 -0.16 -24.47
CA ASP A 62 18.68 -0.09 -24.52
C ASP A 62 19.28 -1.45 -24.12
N GLN A 63 19.73 -2.22 -25.12
CA GLN A 63 20.27 -3.57 -24.91
C GLN A 63 21.53 -3.60 -24.03
N ASP A 64 22.25 -2.46 -23.92
CA ASP A 64 23.44 -2.31 -23.10
C ASP A 64 23.11 -1.69 -21.72
N PHE A 65 21.82 -1.57 -21.37
CA PHE A 65 21.40 -0.99 -20.11
C PHE A 65 22.02 -1.73 -18.92
N ALA A 66 22.79 -0.99 -18.12
CA ALA A 66 23.47 -1.50 -16.95
C ALA A 66 23.19 -0.63 -15.72
N ALA A 67 22.54 -1.22 -14.72
CA ALA A 67 22.30 -0.58 -13.43
C ALA A 67 22.45 -1.60 -12.30
N ASP A 68 23.06 -1.15 -11.19
CA ASP A 68 23.20 -1.98 -9.99
C ASP A 68 21.85 -2.02 -9.25
N LYS A 69 21.25 -3.21 -9.15
CA LYS A 69 19.99 -3.44 -8.44
C LYS A 69 20.11 -3.34 -6.92
N LYS A 70 21.34 -3.30 -6.36
CA LYS A 70 21.57 -3.15 -4.91
C LYS A 70 21.23 -1.74 -4.43
N ASP A 71 21.48 -0.72 -5.24
CA ASP A 71 21.02 0.64 -4.99
C ASP A 71 19.72 0.88 -5.74
N VAL A 72 18.61 0.52 -5.09
CA VAL A 72 17.27 0.52 -5.70
C VAL A 72 16.84 1.91 -6.15
N LEU A 73 17.21 2.97 -5.42
CA LEU A 73 16.83 4.33 -5.76
C LEU A 73 17.56 4.79 -7.02
N LEU A 74 18.88 4.61 -7.06
CA LEU A 74 19.67 4.94 -8.25
C LEU A 74 19.28 4.07 -9.46
N PHE A 75 18.97 2.79 -9.23
CA PHE A 75 18.45 1.89 -10.24
C PHE A 75 17.14 2.43 -10.84
N ALA A 76 16.18 2.79 -10.00
CA ALA A 76 14.88 3.31 -10.43
C ALA A 76 15.03 4.60 -11.24
N ASP A 77 15.92 5.52 -10.83
CA ASP A 77 16.20 6.76 -11.57
C ASP A 77 16.80 6.49 -12.95
N LYS A 78 17.73 5.53 -13.05
CA LYS A 78 18.30 5.12 -14.35
C LYS A 78 17.25 4.49 -15.26
N VAL A 79 16.42 3.59 -14.73
CA VAL A 79 15.33 2.99 -15.49
C VAL A 79 14.37 4.08 -15.95
N LYS A 80 13.98 5.00 -15.08
CA LYS A 80 13.10 6.12 -15.43
C LYS A 80 13.70 7.02 -16.51
N GLY A 81 15.01 7.29 -16.45
CA GLY A 81 15.72 8.04 -17.48
C GLY A 81 15.75 7.33 -18.83
N CYS A 82 15.91 6.00 -18.83
CA CYS A 82 15.90 5.17 -20.04
C CYS A 82 14.49 5.05 -20.66
N LEU A 83 13.48 4.77 -19.84
CA LEU A 83 12.10 4.58 -20.27
C LEU A 83 11.39 5.90 -20.63
N GLY A 84 11.79 7.00 -20.00
CA GLY A 84 11.00 8.23 -19.93
C GLY A 84 9.80 8.11 -18.98
N ASN A 85 9.23 9.25 -18.59
CA ASN A 85 8.15 9.30 -17.60
C ASN A 85 6.94 8.43 -17.98
N ASP A 86 6.43 8.58 -19.20
CA ASP A 86 5.18 7.93 -19.61
C ASP A 86 5.26 6.40 -19.53
N ARG A 87 6.33 5.80 -20.07
CA ARG A 87 6.53 4.35 -20.03
C ARG A 87 6.84 3.86 -18.63
N TYR A 88 7.61 4.62 -17.86
CA TYR A 88 7.94 4.29 -16.47
C TYR A 88 6.67 4.21 -15.61
N TYR A 89 5.82 5.24 -15.66
CA TYR A 89 4.57 5.24 -14.90
C TYR A 89 3.53 4.27 -15.46
N SER A 90 3.50 4.06 -16.78
CA SER A 90 2.65 3.01 -17.38
C SER A 90 3.04 1.61 -16.88
N LEU A 91 4.34 1.32 -16.75
CA LEU A 91 4.82 0.05 -16.22
C LEU A 91 4.39 -0.18 -14.75
N ILE A 92 4.49 0.87 -13.92
CA ILE A 92 4.00 0.83 -12.53
C ILE A 92 2.49 0.57 -12.54
N TYR A 93 1.73 1.36 -13.29
CA TYR A 93 0.27 1.22 -13.39
C TYR A 93 -0.12 -0.18 -13.87
N ASP A 94 0.46 -0.67 -14.96
CA ASP A 94 0.13 -1.98 -15.52
C ASP A 94 0.49 -3.14 -14.59
N THR A 95 1.49 -2.95 -13.72
CA THR A 95 1.87 -3.95 -12.72
C THR A 95 0.91 -3.98 -11.54
N PHE A 96 0.46 -2.81 -11.06
CA PHE A 96 -0.32 -2.68 -9.83
C PHE A 96 -1.80 -2.33 -10.05
N LYS A 97 -2.24 -2.26 -11.31
CA LYS A 97 -3.66 -2.09 -11.62
C LYS A 97 -4.46 -3.30 -11.14
N PRO A 98 -5.75 -3.11 -10.84
CA PRO A 98 -6.59 -4.18 -10.34
C PRO A 98 -6.70 -5.34 -11.36
N GLY A 99 -6.42 -6.56 -10.90
CA GLY A 99 -6.67 -7.79 -11.65
C GLY A 99 -8.08 -8.37 -11.40
N ASP A 100 -8.29 -9.62 -11.79
CA ASP A 100 -9.56 -10.34 -11.58
C ASP A 100 -9.90 -10.47 -10.09
N THR A 101 -8.88 -10.72 -9.26
CA THR A 101 -8.99 -10.72 -7.80
C THR A 101 -8.55 -9.38 -7.27
N THR A 102 -9.50 -8.54 -6.87
CA THR A 102 -9.23 -7.18 -6.39
C THR A 102 -8.85 -7.10 -4.92
N HIS A 103 -9.18 -8.13 -4.14
CA HIS A 103 -8.85 -8.24 -2.71
C HIS A 103 -9.06 -9.68 -2.22
N LEU A 104 -8.43 -10.00 -1.08
CA LEU A 104 -8.62 -11.24 -0.33
C LEU A 104 -9.52 -11.06 0.91
N PRO A 105 -10.13 -12.13 1.47
CA PRO A 105 -10.97 -12.05 2.66
C PRO A 105 -10.30 -11.38 3.86
N PHE A 106 -8.99 -11.55 4.02
CA PHE A 106 -8.26 -10.93 5.13
C PHE A 106 -8.30 -9.40 5.06
N HIS A 107 -8.24 -8.79 3.86
CA HIS A 107 -8.33 -7.34 3.71
C HIS A 107 -9.68 -6.80 4.17
N VAL A 108 -10.76 -7.54 3.88
CA VAL A 108 -12.10 -7.19 4.37
C VAL A 108 -12.15 -7.23 5.89
N THR A 109 -11.54 -8.24 6.51
CA THR A 109 -11.40 -8.32 7.97
C THR A 109 -10.61 -7.12 8.51
N LEU A 110 -9.50 -6.77 7.86
CA LEU A 110 -8.68 -5.62 8.24
C LEU A 110 -9.47 -4.30 8.18
N CYS A 111 -10.26 -4.07 7.13
CA CYS A 111 -11.10 -2.89 6.97
C CYS A 111 -12.26 -2.82 7.99
N ARG A 112 -12.71 -3.96 8.53
CA ARG A 112 -13.76 -4.02 9.57
C ARG A 112 -13.23 -3.66 10.96
N LEU A 113 -11.93 -3.79 11.19
CA LEU A 113 -11.34 -3.45 12.48
C LEU A 113 -11.55 -1.95 12.78
N PRO A 114 -11.72 -1.59 14.06
CA PRO A 114 -12.06 -0.23 14.48
C PRO A 114 -10.91 0.79 14.35
N PHE A 115 -10.01 0.66 13.38
CA PHE A 115 -8.99 1.68 13.11
C PHE A 115 -9.61 3.06 12.86
N LYS A 116 -8.98 4.08 13.42
CA LYS A 116 -9.29 5.51 13.27
C LYS A 116 -9.13 5.98 11.83
N ALA A 117 -8.10 5.47 11.16
CA ALA A 117 -7.81 5.69 9.75
C ALA A 117 -6.99 4.54 9.18
N ILE A 118 -6.96 4.45 7.85
CA ILE A 118 -6.12 3.52 7.10
C ILE A 118 -5.25 4.36 6.16
N THR A 119 -3.94 4.19 6.26
CA THR A 119 -2.93 4.84 5.42
C THR A 119 -2.12 3.77 4.71
N THR A 120 -1.60 4.08 3.52
CA THR A 120 -0.76 3.14 2.76
C THR A 120 0.27 3.86 1.89
N THR A 121 1.37 3.17 1.61
CA THR A 121 2.37 3.53 0.59
C THR A 121 2.20 2.73 -0.70
N ASN A 122 1.20 1.85 -0.76
CA ASN A 122 1.00 0.96 -1.90
C ASN A 122 0.46 1.72 -3.12
N TYR A 123 0.85 1.24 -4.31
CA TYR A 123 0.36 1.71 -5.60
C TYR A 123 -1.00 1.11 -5.98
N ASP A 124 -1.31 -0.07 -5.45
CA ASP A 124 -2.55 -0.81 -5.72
C ASP A 124 -3.77 -0.24 -4.98
N LEU A 125 -4.96 -0.71 -5.35
CA LEU A 125 -6.25 -0.29 -4.79
C LEU A 125 -6.92 -1.38 -3.92
N VAL A 126 -6.17 -2.34 -3.38
CA VAL A 126 -6.77 -3.51 -2.69
C VAL A 126 -7.60 -3.10 -1.48
N LEU A 127 -7.11 -2.14 -0.70
CA LEU A 127 -7.79 -1.67 0.51
C LEU A 127 -9.07 -0.90 0.17
N GLU A 128 -9.11 -0.19 -0.97
CA GLU A 128 -10.29 0.48 -1.48
C GLU A 128 -11.39 -0.51 -1.84
N TYR A 129 -11.03 -1.58 -2.55
CA TYR A 129 -11.98 -2.63 -2.92
C TYR A 129 -12.51 -3.34 -1.68
N ALA A 130 -11.62 -3.70 -0.75
CA ALA A 130 -12.01 -4.31 0.51
C ALA A 130 -12.91 -3.37 1.34
N LEU A 131 -12.58 -2.09 1.43
CA LEU A 131 -13.38 -1.11 2.17
C LEU A 131 -14.73 -0.86 1.50
N THR A 132 -14.81 -0.89 0.17
CA THR A 132 -16.07 -0.81 -0.58
C THR A 132 -17.02 -1.95 -0.20
N VAL A 133 -16.50 -3.17 0.02
CA VAL A 133 -17.32 -4.31 0.49
C VAL A 133 -17.87 -4.05 1.90
N VAL A 134 -17.10 -3.41 2.77
CA VAL A 134 -17.49 -3.11 4.16
C VAL A 134 -18.50 -1.96 4.24
N THR A 135 -18.25 -0.86 3.53
CA THR A 135 -19.03 0.38 3.64
C THR A 135 -20.14 0.50 2.60
N ARG A 136 -20.07 -0.30 1.53
CA ARG A 136 -20.91 -0.18 0.33
C ARG A 136 -20.82 1.20 -0.35
N ARG A 137 -19.70 1.91 -0.15
CA ARG A 137 -19.44 3.21 -0.78
C ARG A 137 -18.26 3.10 -1.74
N PRO A 138 -18.42 3.61 -2.98
CA PRO A 138 -17.30 3.71 -3.92
C PRO A 138 -16.38 4.87 -3.53
N ASN A 139 -15.19 4.92 -4.14
CA ASN A 139 -14.24 6.04 -4.06
C ASN A 139 -13.72 6.31 -2.64
N ASN A 140 -13.05 5.31 -2.06
CA ASN A 140 -12.52 5.41 -0.70
C ASN A 140 -11.09 5.96 -0.62
N SER A 141 -10.43 6.29 -1.73
CA SER A 141 -9.04 6.79 -1.70
C SER A 141 -8.95 8.26 -1.26
N LEU A 142 -7.82 8.66 -0.72
CA LEU A 142 -7.45 10.05 -0.46
C LEU A 142 -5.97 10.22 -0.82
N TYR A 143 -5.71 11.13 -1.76
CA TYR A 143 -4.37 11.60 -2.11
C TYR A 143 -4.22 13.02 -1.57
N PHE A 144 -3.08 13.41 -1.01
CA PHE A 144 -2.94 14.79 -0.51
C PHE A 144 -2.75 15.81 -1.63
N GLU A 145 -2.00 15.44 -2.67
CA GLU A 145 -1.81 16.26 -3.86
C GLU A 145 -2.97 16.07 -4.85
N GLY A 146 -3.37 17.14 -5.54
CA GLY A 146 -4.52 17.12 -6.48
C GLY A 146 -5.91 17.03 -5.82
N THR A 147 -6.01 16.70 -4.53
CA THR A 147 -7.30 16.62 -3.83
C THR A 147 -7.78 17.97 -3.31
N THR A 148 -9.10 18.19 -3.40
CA THR A 148 -9.73 19.38 -2.85
C THR A 148 -9.54 19.49 -1.32
N LYS A 149 -9.29 20.71 -0.83
CA LYS A 149 -9.18 21.01 0.61
C LYS A 149 -10.37 20.48 1.42
N ASN A 150 -11.55 20.42 0.81
CA ASN A 150 -12.77 19.90 1.43
C ASN A 150 -12.64 18.43 1.81
N ARG A 151 -12.10 17.58 0.94
CA ARG A 151 -11.98 16.14 1.19
C ARG A 151 -10.92 15.83 2.25
N ILE A 152 -9.82 16.59 2.26
CA ILE A 152 -8.82 16.53 3.35
C ILE A 152 -9.45 16.96 4.68
N HIS A 153 -10.22 18.04 4.68
CA HIS A 153 -10.90 18.52 5.89
C HIS A 153 -11.95 17.51 6.40
N GLU A 154 -12.72 16.87 5.51
CA GLU A 154 -13.65 15.79 5.85
C GLU A 154 -12.93 14.61 6.53
N PHE A 155 -11.78 14.19 5.97
CA PHE A 155 -10.93 13.18 6.59
C PHE A 155 -10.45 13.60 7.98
N LEU A 156 -9.87 14.79 8.13
CA LEU A 156 -9.39 15.25 9.44
C LEU A 156 -10.53 15.34 10.47
N ARG A 157 -11.75 15.68 10.04
CA ARG A 157 -12.95 15.65 10.90
C ARG A 157 -13.40 14.24 11.25
N SER A 158 -13.25 13.26 10.35
CA SER A 158 -13.57 11.86 10.65
C SER A 158 -12.66 11.28 11.72
N LEU A 159 -11.41 11.77 11.84
CA LEU A 159 -10.49 11.35 12.90
C LEU A 159 -10.96 11.77 14.30
N ASN A 160 -11.53 12.96 14.46
CA ASN A 160 -11.70 13.56 15.79
C ASN A 160 -13.15 13.57 16.30
N PHE A 161 -14.15 13.63 15.41
CA PHE A 161 -15.48 14.08 15.84
C PHE A 161 -16.64 13.18 15.44
N ASN A 162 -16.49 12.30 14.45
CA ASN A 162 -17.66 11.64 13.90
C ASN A 162 -17.40 10.22 13.35
N LYS A 163 -17.76 9.21 14.15
CA LYS A 163 -17.75 7.79 13.74
C LYS A 163 -18.72 7.46 12.60
N SER A 164 -19.65 8.37 12.25
CA SER A 164 -20.56 8.21 11.10
C SER A 164 -19.97 8.72 9.77
N LEU A 165 -18.85 9.43 9.79
CA LEU A 165 -18.11 9.77 8.58
C LEU A 165 -17.41 8.52 8.05
N SER A 166 -17.40 8.39 6.72
CA SER A 166 -16.75 7.25 6.08
C SER A 166 -15.25 7.29 6.28
N LYS A 167 -14.68 6.11 6.56
CA LYS A 167 -13.24 5.90 6.48
C LYS A 167 -12.79 6.11 5.03
N LEU A 168 -11.59 6.65 4.87
CA LEU A 168 -10.87 6.74 3.61
C LEU A 168 -9.54 6.00 3.76
N ILE A 169 -9.01 5.52 2.65
CA ILE A 169 -7.66 4.97 2.50
C ILE A 169 -6.76 6.12 2.04
N VAL A 170 -5.79 6.51 2.85
CA VAL A 170 -4.90 7.63 2.55
C VAL A 170 -3.62 7.10 1.92
N HIS A 171 -3.34 7.48 0.67
CA HIS A 171 -2.07 7.16 0.03
C HIS A 171 -1.05 8.26 0.30
N LEU A 172 0.13 7.86 0.78
CA LEU A 172 1.20 8.79 1.15
C LEU A 172 2.24 9.00 0.03
N ASP A 173 2.43 8.01 -0.85
CA ASP A 173 3.54 8.00 -1.82
C ASP A 173 3.10 8.22 -3.28
N LEU A 174 1.79 8.20 -3.56
CA LEU A 174 1.24 8.36 -4.91
C LEU A 174 1.15 9.84 -5.31
N LEU A 175 2.30 10.43 -5.63
CA LEU A 175 2.41 11.81 -6.11
C LEU A 175 2.12 11.96 -7.62
N HIS A 176 2.09 10.86 -8.40
CA HIS A 176 2.17 10.97 -9.87
C HIS A 176 1.26 10.07 -10.72
N LEU A 177 0.44 9.18 -10.13
CA LEU A 177 -0.48 8.33 -10.94
C LEU A 177 -1.89 8.91 -11.11
N THR A 178 -2.22 9.98 -10.39
CA THR A 178 -3.50 10.69 -10.52
C THR A 178 -3.34 11.94 -11.38
N GLY A 179 -2.86 11.76 -12.61
CA GLY A 179 -3.15 12.74 -13.67
C GLY A 179 -4.56 12.45 -14.18
N ASP A 180 -5.45 13.42 -14.12
CA ASP A 180 -6.81 13.34 -14.68
C ASP A 180 -6.77 12.71 -16.09
N GLY A 181 -7.37 11.52 -16.24
CA GLY A 181 -7.42 10.84 -17.54
C GLY A 181 -7.64 9.33 -17.49
N PHE A 182 -8.79 8.89 -16.94
CA PHE A 182 -9.56 7.76 -17.47
C PHE A 182 -11.05 8.06 -17.32
#